data_AF-A0A954LKY5-F1
#
_entry.id   AF-A0A954LKY5-F1
#
_cell.length_a   1.000
_cell.length_b   1.000
_cell.length_c   1.000
_cell.angle_alpha   90.00
_cell.angle_beta   90.00
_cell.angle_gamma   90.00
#
_symmetry.space_group_name_H-M   'P 1'
#
loop_
_entity.id
_entity.type
_entity.pdbx_description
1 polymer ?
#
loop_
_entity_poly.entity_id
_entity_poly.type
_entity_poly.pdbx_seq_one_letter_code
_entity_poly.pdbx_strand_id
1 'polypeptide(L)' 'FLADWVQYDDDVTKEDQLTLCDAQTSGGLLAAVAPEKAEELVSALKAKNLSDAAVIGKIEAGPTQIRVSRTSA' A
#
# COMPACT_ATOMS: atom_id res chain seq x y z
N PHE A 1 -5.42 -15.96 -9.02
CA PHE A 1 -6.47 -15.08 -8.47
C PHE A 1 -6.12 -13.60 -8.64
N LEU A 2 -4.94 -13.13 -8.17
CA LEU A 2 -4.56 -11.71 -8.30
C LEU A 2 -3.87 -11.32 -9.62
N ALA A 3 -3.41 -12.28 -10.42
CA ALA A 3 -2.56 -12.02 -11.59
C ALA A 3 -3.18 -11.04 -12.61
N ASP A 4 -4.50 -11.08 -12.80
CA ASP A 4 -5.21 -10.21 -13.75
C ASP A 4 -5.46 -8.79 -13.20
N TRP A 5 -5.18 -8.56 -11.92
CA TRP A 5 -5.52 -7.32 -11.20
C TRP A 5 -4.29 -6.55 -10.72
N VAL A 6 -3.08 -7.08 -10.92
CA VAL A 6 -1.83 -6.47 -10.45
C VAL A 6 -0.85 -6.30 -11.60
N GLN A 7 -0.33 -5.10 -11.76
CA GLN A 7 0.79 -4.79 -12.63
C GLN A 7 2.00 -4.38 -11.80
N TYR A 8 3.12 -5.05 -12.02
CA TYR A 8 4.41 -4.71 -11.41
C TYR A 8 5.23 -3.92 -12.42
N ASP A 9 5.87 -2.84 -11.96
CA ASP A 9 6.90 -2.16 -12.73
C ASP A 9 8.18 -3.01 -12.79
N ASP A 10 9.04 -2.73 -13.78
CA ASP A 10 10.25 -3.53 -14.08
C ASP A 10 11.25 -3.59 -12.92
N ASP A 11 11.17 -2.66 -11.98
CA ASP A 11 12.05 -2.55 -10.81
C ASP A 11 11.57 -3.35 -9.59
N VAL A 12 10.40 -4.00 -9.66
CA VAL A 12 9.87 -4.82 -8.56
C VAL A 12 10.33 -6.28 -8.72
N THR A 13 11.24 -6.71 -7.86
CA THR A 13 11.86 -8.04 -7.99
C THR A 13 10.87 -9.16 -7.68
N LYS A 14 11.23 -10.40 -8.05
CA LYS A 14 10.36 -11.54 -7.76
C LYS A 14 10.19 -11.76 -6.25
N GLU A 15 11.23 -11.50 -5.49
CA GLU A 15 11.23 -11.55 -4.03
C GLU A 15 10.26 -10.52 -3.45
N ASP A 16 10.29 -9.27 -3.93
CA ASP A 16 9.32 -8.24 -3.51
C ASP A 16 7.88 -8.68 -3.81
N GLN A 17 7.62 -9.22 -5.01
CA GLN A 17 6.29 -9.71 -5.39
C GLN A 17 5.81 -10.84 -4.48
N LEU A 18 6.69 -11.77 -4.12
CA LEU A 18 6.37 -12.89 -3.22
C LEU A 18 6.08 -12.38 -1.81
N THR A 19 6.88 -11.45 -1.30
CA THR A 19 6.64 -10.82 0.02
C THR A 19 5.30 -10.08 0.05
N LEU A 20 4.95 -9.33 -0.99
CA LEU A 20 3.68 -8.60 -1.09
C LEU A 20 2.45 -9.52 -1.17
N CYS A 21 2.63 -10.77 -1.60
CA CYS A 21 1.58 -11.77 -1.68
C CYS A 21 1.55 -12.72 -0.47
N ASP A 22 2.36 -12.48 0.56
CA ASP A 22 2.41 -13.34 1.74
C ASP A 22 1.12 -13.23 2.57
N ALA A 23 0.64 -14.36 3.06
CA ALA A 23 -0.61 -14.43 3.80
C ALA A 23 -0.43 -13.84 5.21
N GLN A 24 -1.09 -12.72 5.49
CA GLN A 24 -1.02 -12.07 6.80
C GLN A 24 -2.05 -12.68 7.77
N THR A 25 -1.58 -13.14 8.94
CA THR A 25 -2.46 -13.55 10.05
C THR A 25 -2.60 -12.41 11.04
N SER A 26 -3.82 -11.99 11.35
CA SER A 26 -4.09 -10.81 12.20
C SER A 26 -3.38 -9.54 11.71
N GLY A 27 -3.35 -9.33 10.39
CA GLY A 27 -2.74 -8.17 9.77
C GLY A 27 -3.38 -6.84 10.19
N GLY A 28 -2.74 -5.75 9.78
CA GLY A 28 -3.24 -4.40 10.05
C GLY A 28 -4.49 -4.03 9.25
N LEU A 29 -4.90 -2.77 9.39
CA LEU A 29 -5.99 -2.18 8.61
C LEU A 29 -5.44 -1.50 7.35
N LEU A 30 -6.09 -1.75 6.21
CA LEU A 30 -5.92 -0.97 4.97
C LEU A 30 -7.14 -0.07 4.79
N ALA A 31 -6.92 1.24 4.65
CA ALA A 31 -7.99 2.22 4.52
C ALA A 31 -7.72 3.22 3.39
N ALA A 32 -8.76 3.56 2.63
CA ALA A 32 -8.75 4.67 1.69
C ALA A 32 -9.37 5.91 2.36
N VAL A 33 -8.66 7.03 2.29
CA VAL A 33 -9.11 8.31 2.84
C VAL A 33 -8.93 9.42 1.81
N ALA A 34 -9.62 10.54 2.02
CA ALA A 34 -9.41 11.73 1.20
C ALA A 34 -7.93 12.17 1.28
N PRO A 35 -7.29 12.52 0.15
CA PRO A 35 -5.84 12.77 0.11
C PRO A 35 -5.42 13.89 1.07
N GLU A 36 -6.24 14.92 1.24
CA GLU A 36 -6.00 16.05 2.14
C GLU A 36 -6.01 15.66 3.63
N LYS A 37 -6.47 14.46 3.99
CA LYS A 37 -6.50 13.95 5.37
C LYS A 37 -5.46 12.86 5.64
N ALA A 38 -4.74 12.39 4.63
CA ALA A 38 -3.89 11.21 4.75
C ALA A 38 -2.74 11.42 5.76
N GLU A 39 -2.01 12.53 5.65
CA GLU A 39 -0.88 12.83 6.54
C GLU A 39 -1.32 13.13 7.97
N GLU A 40 -2.44 13.85 8.15
CA GLU A 40 -3.02 14.15 9.46
C GLU A 40 -3.42 12.85 10.17
N LEU A 41 -4.11 11.95 9.46
CA LEU A 41 -4.53 10.66 10.01
C LEU A 41 -3.34 9.81 10.43
N VAL A 42 -2.31 9.69 9.57
CA VAL A 42 -1.09 8.96 9.92
C VAL A 42 -0.42 9.55 11.16
N SER A 43 -0.32 10.87 11.24
CA SER A 43 0.25 11.56 12.40
C SER A 43 -0.55 11.28 13.69
N ALA A 44 -1.88 11.32 13.61
CA ALA A 44 -2.77 11.02 14.73
C ALA A 44 -2.68 9.55 15.18
N LEU A 45 -2.52 8.60 14.25
CA LEU A 45 -2.32 7.18 14.57
C LEU A 45 -0.96 6.95 15.25
N LYS A 46 0.10 7.57 14.73
CA LYS A 46 1.45 7.51 15.34
C LYS A 46 1.45 8.09 16.76
N ALA A 47 0.75 9.20 16.99
CA ALA A 47 0.57 9.78 18.32
C ALA A 47 -0.18 8.84 19.31
N LYS A 48 -0.94 7.86 18.80
CA LYS A 48 -1.60 6.81 19.58
C LYS A 48 -0.78 5.51 19.68
N ASN A 49 0.55 5.59 19.47
CA ASN A 49 1.48 4.46 19.50
C ASN A 49 1.32 3.43 18.36
N LEU A 50 0.72 3.83 17.22
CA LEU A 50 0.71 3.03 16.00
C LEU A 50 1.81 3.53 15.06
N SER A 51 3.08 3.22 15.40
CA SER A 51 4.27 3.72 14.69
C SER A 51 4.31 3.37 13.21
N ASP A 52 3.72 2.23 12.85
CA ASP A 52 3.80 1.64 11.52
C ASP A 52 2.69 2.15 10.58
N ALA A 53 1.87 3.10 11.04
CA ALA A 53 0.90 3.78 10.17
C ALA A 53 1.64 4.51 9.04
N ALA A 54 1.31 4.19 7.80
CA ALA A 54 1.97 4.73 6.62
C ALA A 54 0.99 4.93 5.46
N VAL A 55 1.27 5.95 4.64
CA VAL A 55 0.68 6.05 3.30
C VAL A 55 1.49 5.15 2.38
N ILE A 56 0.87 4.11 1.84
CA ILE A 56 1.52 3.11 0.99
C ILE A 56 1.12 3.21 -0.49
N GLY A 57 0.30 4.20 -0.84
CA GLY A 57 -0.18 4.38 -2.21
C GLY A 57 -1.28 5.43 -2.31
N LYS A 58 -1.90 5.50 -3.48
CA LYS A 58 -3.00 6.42 -3.82
C LYS A 58 -3.99 5.73 -4.75
N ILE A 59 -5.23 6.21 -4.77
CA ILE A 59 -6.24 5.82 -5.75
C ILE A 59 -6.27 6.89 -6.83
N GLU A 60 -6.18 6.46 -8.09
CA GLU A 60 -6.22 7.33 -9.26
C GLU A 60 -7.37 6.90 -10.18
N ALA A 61 -7.87 7.82 -11.00
CA ALA A 61 -8.81 7.47 -12.05
C ALA A 61 -8.12 6.58 -13.09
N GLY A 62 -8.76 5.48 -13.49
CA GLY A 62 -8.18 4.55 -14.44
C GLY A 62 -8.85 3.18 -14.42
N PRO A 63 -8.24 2.19 -15.07
CA PRO A 63 -8.67 0.79 -14.99
C PRO A 63 -8.71 0.30 -13.54
N THR A 64 -9.58 -0.66 -13.25
CA THR A 64 -9.63 -1.34 -11.95
C THR A 64 -8.44 -2.28 -11.79
N GLN A 65 -7.28 -1.73 -11.44
CA GLN A 65 -6.01 -2.45 -11.31
C GLN A 65 -5.16 -1.87 -10.17
N ILE A 66 -4.34 -2.72 -9.57
CA ILE A 66 -3.30 -2.34 -8.61
C ILE A 66 -1.98 -2.23 -9.38
N ARG A 67 -1.34 -1.07 -9.34
CA ARG A 67 0.03 -0.90 -9.85
C ARG A 67 1.01 -0.87 -8.68
N VAL A 68 2.08 -1.65 -8.78
CA VAL A 68 3.14 -1.73 -7.78
C VAL A 68 4.45 -1.28 -8.41
N SER A 69 5.12 -0.35 -7.74
CA SER A 69 6.38 0.27 -8.18
C SER A 69 7.22 0.57 -6.95
N ARG A 70 8.56 0.60 -7.06
CA ARG A 70 9.38 1.04 -5.92
C ARG A 70 9.37 2.55 -5.82
N THR A 71 9.04 3.08 -4.64
CA THR A 71 9.23 4.49 -4.34
C THR A 71 10.72 4.73 -4.11
N SER A 72 11.31 5.73 -4.78
CA SER A 72 12.65 6.21 -4.43
C SER A 72 12.63 6.65 -2.96
N ALA A 73 13.56 6.12 -2.16
CA ALA A 73 13.75 6.55 -0.77
C ALA A 73 14.23 8.01 -0.70
#